data_AF-A0A6L7N942-F1
#
_entry.id   AF-A0A6L7N942-F1
#
_cell.length_a   1.000
_cell.length_b   1.000
_cell.length_c   1.000
_cell.angle_alpha   90.00
_cell.angle_beta   90.00
_cell.angle_gamma   90.00
#
_symmetry.space_group_name_H-M   'P 1'
#
loop_
_entity.id
_entity.type
_entity.pdbx_description
1 polymer ?
#
loop_
_entity_poly.entity_id
_entity_poly.type
_entity_poly.pdbx_seq_one_letter_code
_entity_poly.pdbx_strand_id
1 'polypeptide(L)'
;MTEPESAHGLSLLFDEDALAVFLADCWPEERFVFHGDPSRFGAYGAVFEEEDVEKIIREVGRPVDVIGTDGFRVTCNDPGEAMDYHDHHGAMIYLTGLHRYPAVRELCDQLSEDLRIPSRFVTCEGFAARKGTRVPLHFDHETNFMIQLRGRKRWEVAENDVLENPLFCYFPDKPDRFYRDGLDPYSGDLLNDRLPTDLETFEAGPGTVTFLPRGTWHGTVSLDDSFSIGFVLDPPTLLEIAMSHLSRELHSNPRWRAHPLYPVREDGGYDRVFRHEVRSILREISRTSGSGDADDAINDYRSSGPDDNTREYFVGS
;
A
#
# COMPACT_ATOMS: atom_id res chain seq x y z
N MET A 1 8.91 -13.09 -31.12
CA MET A 1 7.54 -12.73 -30.72
C MET A 1 7.05 -13.84 -29.83
N THR A 2 7.28 -13.70 -28.54
CA THR A 2 6.66 -14.54 -27.51
C THR A 2 5.18 -14.15 -27.42
N GLU A 3 4.28 -15.14 -27.41
CA GLU A 3 2.86 -14.90 -27.07
C GLU A 3 2.77 -14.15 -25.74
N PRO A 4 1.78 -13.26 -25.53
CA PRO A 4 1.56 -12.70 -24.21
C PRO A 4 1.21 -13.86 -23.28
N GLU A 5 2.05 -14.10 -22.26
CA GLU A 5 1.66 -14.91 -21.10
C GLU A 5 0.29 -14.40 -20.64
N SER A 6 -0.69 -15.27 -20.62
CA SER A 6 -2.06 -14.92 -20.28
C SER A 6 -2.10 -14.28 -18.88
N ALA A 7 -2.57 -13.04 -18.80
CA ALA A 7 -2.64 -12.29 -17.56
C ALA A 7 -3.71 -12.88 -16.62
N HIS A 8 -3.37 -13.96 -15.91
CA HIS A 8 -4.35 -14.82 -15.25
C HIS A 8 -5.06 -14.14 -14.07
N GLY A 9 -4.36 -13.27 -13.33
CA GLY A 9 -4.92 -12.54 -12.20
C GLY A 9 -5.74 -11.34 -12.66
N LEU A 10 -5.19 -10.51 -13.56
CA LEU A 10 -5.88 -9.34 -14.10
C LEU A 10 -7.13 -9.71 -14.91
N SER A 11 -7.12 -10.86 -15.60
CA SER A 11 -8.31 -11.37 -16.31
C SER A 11 -9.46 -11.78 -15.38
N LEU A 12 -9.21 -11.92 -14.07
CA LEU A 12 -10.27 -12.09 -13.09
C LEU A 12 -10.89 -10.73 -12.70
N LEU A 13 -10.08 -9.67 -12.70
CA LEU A 13 -10.51 -8.33 -12.31
C LEU A 13 -11.32 -7.65 -13.42
N PHE A 14 -10.89 -7.81 -14.67
CA PHE A 14 -11.42 -7.16 -15.85
C PHE A 14 -11.82 -8.20 -16.92
N ASP A 15 -12.86 -7.89 -17.71
CA ASP A 15 -13.09 -8.66 -18.95
C ASP A 15 -12.01 -8.33 -20.00
N GLU A 16 -11.98 -9.06 -21.11
CA GLU A 16 -10.92 -8.95 -22.12
C GLU A 16 -10.80 -7.53 -22.69
N ASP A 17 -11.94 -6.89 -22.99
CA ASP A 17 -11.98 -5.53 -23.56
C ASP A 17 -11.52 -4.49 -22.51
N ALA A 18 -12.03 -4.59 -21.29
CA ALA A 18 -11.65 -3.69 -20.19
C ALA A 18 -10.17 -3.87 -19.79
N LEU A 19 -9.65 -5.09 -19.82
CA LEU A 19 -8.25 -5.38 -19.55
C LEU A 19 -7.34 -4.76 -20.61
N ALA A 20 -7.72 -4.84 -21.88
CA ALA A 20 -6.96 -4.23 -22.96
C ALA A 20 -6.88 -2.70 -22.81
N VAL A 21 -8.01 -2.05 -22.48
CA VAL A 21 -8.05 -0.60 -22.19
C VAL A 21 -7.21 -0.27 -20.95
N PHE A 22 -7.39 -1.03 -19.87
CA PHE A 22 -6.66 -0.82 -18.63
C PHE A 22 -5.14 -0.86 -18.84
N LEU A 23 -4.62 -1.88 -19.53
CA LEU A 23 -3.19 -2.03 -19.78
C LEU A 23 -2.62 -1.00 -20.76
N ALA A 24 -3.42 -0.54 -21.72
CA ALA A 24 -2.98 0.41 -22.75
C ALA A 24 -2.99 1.86 -22.25
N ASP A 25 -4.05 2.24 -21.52
CA ASP A 25 -4.39 3.64 -21.27
C ASP A 25 -4.37 4.01 -19.79
N CYS A 26 -4.40 3.03 -18.86
CA CYS A 26 -4.54 3.32 -17.44
C CYS A 26 -3.37 2.91 -16.56
N TRP A 27 -2.84 1.71 -16.75
CA TRP A 27 -1.75 1.22 -15.90
C TRP A 27 -0.44 1.99 -16.16
N PRO A 28 0.28 2.43 -15.11
CA PRO A 28 -0.04 2.38 -13.68
C PRO A 28 -0.62 3.68 -13.10
N GLU A 29 -0.82 4.72 -13.91
CA GLU A 29 -0.97 6.12 -13.44
C GLU A 29 -2.40 6.63 -13.41
N GLU A 30 -3.29 6.11 -14.26
CA GLU A 30 -4.68 6.57 -14.33
C GLU A 30 -5.60 5.62 -13.59
N ARG A 31 -6.52 6.20 -12.81
CA ARG A 31 -7.61 5.46 -12.18
C ARG A 31 -8.47 4.75 -13.22
N PHE A 32 -9.05 3.61 -12.83
CA PHE A 32 -9.94 2.87 -13.71
C PHE A 32 -11.07 2.21 -12.92
N VAL A 33 -12.31 2.37 -13.39
CA VAL A 33 -13.49 1.76 -12.76
C VAL A 33 -14.16 0.84 -13.76
N PHE A 34 -14.30 -0.42 -13.37
CA PHE A 34 -14.94 -1.44 -14.18
C PHE A 34 -16.10 -2.08 -13.43
N HIS A 35 -17.29 -2.05 -14.03
CA HIS A 35 -18.48 -2.72 -13.52
C HIS A 35 -18.71 -4.02 -14.28
N GLY A 36 -18.38 -5.15 -13.66
CA GLY A 36 -18.56 -6.48 -14.26
C GLY A 36 -19.51 -7.37 -13.46
N ASP A 37 -19.88 -8.52 -14.03
CA ASP A 37 -20.66 -9.55 -13.34
C ASP A 37 -19.85 -10.12 -12.14
N PRO A 38 -20.39 -10.08 -10.90
CA PRO A 38 -19.69 -10.61 -9.73
C PRO A 38 -19.40 -12.12 -9.81
N SER A 39 -20.16 -12.89 -10.60
CA SER A 39 -19.96 -14.34 -10.75
C SER A 39 -18.59 -14.71 -11.34
N ARG A 40 -17.90 -13.77 -12.01
CA ARG A 40 -16.54 -13.98 -12.52
C ARG A 40 -15.54 -14.27 -11.41
N PHE A 41 -15.79 -13.80 -10.20
CA PHE A 41 -14.92 -14.08 -9.05
C PHE A 41 -15.04 -15.54 -8.59
N GLY A 42 -16.06 -16.29 -9.03
CA GLY A 42 -16.19 -17.73 -8.83
C GLY A 42 -15.87 -18.18 -7.41
N ALA A 43 -14.88 -19.08 -7.28
CA ALA A 43 -14.44 -19.58 -5.98
C ALA A 43 -13.82 -18.49 -5.07
N TYR A 44 -13.20 -17.45 -5.62
CA TYR A 44 -12.65 -16.33 -4.84
C TYR A 44 -13.74 -15.46 -4.24
N GLY A 45 -14.80 -15.20 -5.00
CA GLY A 45 -16.00 -14.54 -4.50
C GLY A 45 -16.67 -15.37 -3.42
N ALA A 46 -16.78 -16.68 -3.64
CA ALA A 46 -17.38 -17.62 -2.70
C ALA A 46 -16.68 -17.68 -1.34
N VAL A 47 -15.35 -17.45 -1.27
CA VAL A 47 -14.60 -17.34 -0.01
C VAL A 47 -15.16 -16.22 0.88
N PHE A 48 -15.83 -15.22 0.31
CA PHE A 48 -16.35 -14.06 1.05
C PHE A 48 -17.88 -13.88 0.94
N GLU A 49 -18.57 -14.72 0.15
CA GLU A 49 -20.02 -14.64 -0.05
C GLU A 49 -20.84 -15.07 1.18
N GLU A 50 -20.35 -16.05 1.95
CA GLU A 50 -21.04 -16.59 3.13
C GLU A 50 -20.50 -16.06 4.47
N GLU A 51 -19.53 -15.14 4.45
CA GLU A 51 -18.68 -14.98 5.62
C GLU A 51 -19.15 -13.94 6.64
N ASP A 52 -19.38 -14.50 7.82
CA ASP A 52 -19.43 -13.84 9.11
C ASP A 52 -18.09 -13.12 9.35
N VAL A 53 -18.12 -11.79 9.43
CA VAL A 53 -16.92 -10.97 9.65
C VAL A 53 -16.20 -11.40 10.92
N GLU A 54 -16.93 -11.84 11.95
CA GLU A 54 -16.34 -12.35 13.18
C GLU A 54 -15.56 -13.65 12.95
N LYS A 55 -16.06 -14.53 12.07
CA LYS A 55 -15.37 -15.74 11.64
C LYS A 55 -14.07 -15.40 10.90
N ILE A 56 -14.10 -14.43 9.98
CA ILE A 56 -12.88 -13.97 9.28
C ILE A 56 -11.84 -13.47 10.29
N ILE A 57 -12.24 -12.63 11.25
CA ILE A 57 -11.31 -12.11 12.28
C ILE A 57 -10.67 -13.28 13.05
N ARG A 58 -11.46 -14.27 13.45
CA ARG A 58 -10.97 -15.47 14.16
C ARG A 58 -10.01 -16.30 13.32
N GLU A 59 -10.32 -16.53 12.04
CA GLU A 59 -9.51 -17.34 11.13
C GLU A 59 -8.19 -16.67 10.75
N VAL A 60 -8.20 -15.35 10.51
CA VAL A 60 -6.98 -14.57 10.30
C VAL A 60 -6.10 -14.60 11.55
N GLY A 61 -6.71 -14.63 12.74
CA GLY A 61 -6.03 -14.88 14.02
C GLY A 61 -5.06 -13.77 14.41
N ARG A 62 -5.38 -12.52 14.08
CA ARG A 62 -4.57 -11.33 14.38
C ARG A 62 -5.44 -10.20 14.90
N PRO A 63 -4.84 -9.19 15.56
CA PRO A 63 -5.53 -7.96 15.88
C PRO A 63 -6.02 -7.29 14.59
N VAL A 64 -7.20 -6.68 14.66
CA VAL A 64 -7.82 -5.95 13.55
C VAL A 64 -8.03 -4.50 13.96
N ASP A 65 -7.97 -3.60 13.00
CA ASP A 65 -8.26 -2.20 13.29
C ASP A 65 -9.74 -1.91 13.04
N VAL A 66 -10.29 -1.06 13.89
CA VAL A 66 -11.61 -0.51 13.73
C VAL A 66 -11.50 0.99 13.54
N ILE A 67 -12.11 1.48 12.47
CA ILE A 67 -11.99 2.87 12.01
C ILE A 67 -13.35 3.56 12.10
N GLY A 68 -13.42 4.57 12.95
CA GLY A 68 -14.60 5.40 13.15
C GLY A 68 -14.82 6.41 12.02
N THR A 69 -16.06 6.86 11.87
CA THR A 69 -16.44 7.91 10.90
C THR A 69 -15.82 9.27 11.24
N ASP A 70 -15.48 9.51 12.51
CA ASP A 70 -14.74 10.67 13.01
C ASP A 70 -13.21 10.50 12.91
N GLY A 71 -12.75 9.45 12.22
CA GLY A 71 -11.35 9.16 11.99
C GLY A 71 -10.66 8.45 13.15
N PHE A 72 -11.31 8.12 14.27
CA PHE A 72 -10.65 7.31 15.31
C PHE A 72 -10.19 5.97 14.73
N ARG A 73 -9.09 5.44 15.24
CA ARG A 73 -8.60 4.09 14.89
C ARG A 73 -8.19 3.38 16.18
N VAL A 74 -8.74 2.20 16.40
CA VAL A 74 -8.43 1.34 17.55
C VAL A 74 -8.06 -0.05 17.05
N THR A 75 -6.99 -0.62 17.58
CA THR A 75 -6.60 -2.00 17.31
C THR A 75 -7.25 -2.92 18.33
N CYS A 76 -8.17 -3.78 17.89
CA CYS A 76 -8.86 -4.76 18.72
C CYS A 76 -8.17 -6.12 18.63
N ASN A 77 -7.87 -6.72 19.79
CA ASN A 77 -7.32 -8.08 19.86
C ASN A 77 -8.42 -9.15 19.98
N ASP A 78 -9.59 -8.76 20.47
CA ASP A 78 -10.75 -9.63 20.64
C ASP A 78 -11.76 -9.42 19.50
N PRO A 79 -12.21 -10.49 18.82
CA PRO A 79 -13.22 -10.37 17.76
C PRO A 79 -14.53 -9.75 18.25
N GLY A 80 -14.96 -10.05 19.47
CA GLY A 80 -16.19 -9.51 20.05
C GLY A 80 -16.11 -8.00 20.27
N GLU A 81 -14.97 -7.49 20.72
CA GLU A 81 -14.71 -6.05 20.80
C GLU A 81 -14.77 -5.38 19.42
N ALA A 82 -14.15 -5.96 18.40
CA ALA A 82 -14.19 -5.42 17.05
C ALA A 82 -15.63 -5.39 16.49
N MET A 83 -16.41 -6.45 16.75
CA MET A 83 -17.82 -6.53 16.36
C MET A 83 -18.70 -5.54 17.13
N ASP A 84 -18.41 -5.25 18.40
CA ASP A 84 -19.15 -4.24 19.16
C ASP A 84 -19.00 -2.84 18.55
N TYR A 85 -17.77 -2.44 18.21
CA TYR A 85 -17.55 -1.19 17.48
C TYR A 85 -18.26 -1.17 16.12
N HIS A 86 -18.22 -2.28 15.39
CA HIS A 86 -18.86 -2.38 14.08
C HIS A 86 -20.39 -2.25 14.16
N ASP A 87 -21.01 -2.97 15.08
CA ASP A 87 -22.46 -3.12 15.16
C ASP A 87 -23.13 -1.96 15.90
N HIS A 88 -22.47 -1.39 16.90
CA HIS A 88 -23.06 -0.38 17.78
C HIS A 88 -22.45 1.02 17.62
N HIS A 89 -21.26 1.15 17.06
CA HIS A 89 -20.56 2.44 16.90
C HIS A 89 -20.38 2.87 15.43
N GLY A 90 -20.93 2.11 14.48
CA GLY A 90 -20.91 2.47 13.05
C GLY A 90 -19.50 2.51 12.45
N ALA A 91 -18.56 1.79 13.06
CA ALA A 91 -17.17 1.77 12.64
C ALA A 91 -16.91 0.69 11.58
N MET A 92 -15.93 0.94 10.72
CA MET A 92 -15.45 -0.01 9.73
C MET A 92 -14.43 -0.96 10.36
N ILE A 93 -14.58 -2.26 10.16
CA ILE A 93 -13.53 -3.23 10.46
C ILE A 93 -12.58 -3.29 9.26
N TYR A 94 -11.30 -3.05 9.54
CA TYR A 94 -10.18 -3.14 8.61
C TYR A 94 -9.38 -4.42 8.90
N LEU A 95 -9.41 -5.34 7.92
CA LEU A 95 -8.81 -6.66 7.99
C LEU A 95 -7.50 -6.66 7.20
N THR A 96 -6.40 -6.99 7.86
CA THR A 96 -5.10 -7.20 7.17
C THR A 96 -4.78 -8.69 7.07
N GLY A 97 -4.03 -9.08 6.04
CA GLY A 97 -3.55 -10.45 5.93
C GLY A 97 -4.56 -11.44 5.35
N LEU A 98 -5.53 -10.99 4.55
CA LEU A 98 -6.48 -11.89 3.88
C LEU A 98 -5.79 -12.82 2.87
N HIS A 99 -4.60 -12.47 2.41
CA HIS A 99 -3.76 -13.36 1.61
C HIS A 99 -3.30 -14.65 2.33
N ARG A 100 -3.71 -14.88 3.58
CA ARG A 100 -3.54 -16.17 4.27
C ARG A 100 -4.55 -17.22 3.80
N TYR A 101 -5.67 -16.79 3.23
CA TYR A 101 -6.58 -17.70 2.54
C TYR A 101 -5.92 -18.21 1.26
N PRO A 102 -5.85 -19.53 1.02
CA PRO A 102 -5.12 -20.08 -0.14
C PRO A 102 -5.57 -19.50 -1.49
N ALA A 103 -6.89 -19.34 -1.68
CA ALA A 103 -7.42 -18.73 -2.91
C ALA A 103 -6.96 -17.26 -3.06
N VAL A 104 -7.02 -16.48 -1.98
CA VAL A 104 -6.54 -15.09 -2.03
C VAL A 104 -5.04 -15.03 -2.30
N ARG A 105 -4.26 -15.96 -1.75
CA ARG A 105 -2.82 -16.05 -2.02
C ARG A 105 -2.52 -16.36 -3.47
N GLU A 106 -3.22 -17.34 -4.05
CA GLU A 106 -3.08 -17.70 -5.45
C GLU A 106 -3.33 -16.50 -6.36
N LEU A 107 -4.37 -15.71 -6.07
CA LEU A 107 -4.66 -14.50 -6.85
C LEU A 107 -3.60 -13.39 -6.65
N CYS A 108 -3.07 -13.21 -5.44
CA CYS A 108 -1.94 -12.30 -5.24
C CYS A 108 -0.69 -12.73 -6.02
N ASP A 109 -0.41 -14.04 -6.10
CA ASP A 109 0.74 -14.57 -6.84
C ASP A 109 0.55 -14.37 -8.35
N GLN A 110 -0.67 -14.60 -8.86
CA GLN A 110 -1.02 -14.31 -10.26
C GLN A 110 -0.89 -12.82 -10.60
N LEU A 111 -1.39 -11.92 -9.74
CA LEU A 111 -1.21 -10.47 -9.93
C LEU A 111 0.27 -10.06 -9.89
N SER A 112 1.06 -10.70 -9.02
CA SER A 112 2.51 -10.51 -8.97
C SER A 112 3.19 -10.89 -10.29
N GLU A 113 2.81 -12.03 -10.87
CA GLU A 113 3.32 -12.47 -12.18
C GLU A 113 2.90 -11.51 -13.31
N ASP A 114 1.60 -11.19 -13.40
CA ASP A 114 1.03 -10.31 -14.43
C ASP A 114 1.70 -8.92 -14.42
N LEU A 115 1.93 -8.37 -13.24
CA LEU A 115 2.47 -7.01 -13.05
C LEU A 115 3.99 -6.98 -12.93
N ARG A 116 4.64 -8.15 -12.87
CA ARG A 116 6.09 -8.30 -12.66
C ARG A 116 6.60 -7.62 -11.38
N ILE A 117 5.78 -7.64 -10.34
CA ILE A 117 6.08 -7.14 -9.00
C ILE A 117 6.29 -8.34 -8.10
N PRO A 118 7.37 -8.42 -7.31
CA PRO A 118 7.57 -9.54 -6.39
C PRO A 118 6.38 -9.73 -5.44
N SER A 119 5.93 -10.98 -5.27
CA SER A 119 4.70 -11.35 -4.56
C SER A 119 4.62 -10.86 -3.10
N ARG A 120 5.76 -10.59 -2.47
CA ARG A 120 5.84 -10.00 -1.12
C ARG A 120 5.29 -8.58 -1.02
N PHE A 121 5.20 -7.87 -2.14
CA PHE A 121 4.62 -6.53 -2.24
C PHE A 121 3.16 -6.56 -2.69
N VAL A 122 2.56 -7.75 -2.82
CA VAL A 122 1.16 -7.93 -3.19
C VAL A 122 0.42 -8.56 -2.02
N THR A 123 -0.33 -7.73 -1.30
CA THR A 123 -1.14 -8.18 -0.17
C THR A 123 -2.64 -8.03 -0.46
N CYS A 124 -3.47 -8.48 0.47
CA CYS A 124 -4.92 -8.37 0.35
C CYS A 124 -5.50 -7.99 1.71
N GLU A 125 -6.40 -7.01 1.67
CA GLU A 125 -7.03 -6.38 2.81
C GLU A 125 -8.56 -6.39 2.64
N GLY A 126 -9.29 -6.34 3.76
CA GLY A 126 -10.74 -6.41 3.79
C GLY A 126 -11.36 -5.26 4.55
N PHE A 127 -12.55 -4.85 4.12
CA PHE A 127 -13.25 -3.69 4.66
C PHE A 127 -14.73 -4.03 4.88
N ALA A 128 -15.09 -4.29 6.13
CA ALA A 128 -16.46 -4.53 6.56
C ALA A 128 -17.05 -3.25 7.16
N ALA A 129 -18.10 -2.71 6.57
CA ALA A 129 -18.70 -1.45 7.00
C ALA A 129 -20.23 -1.55 7.00
N ARG A 130 -20.86 -1.04 8.07
CA ARG A 130 -22.31 -0.90 8.15
C ARG A 130 -22.76 0.26 7.26
N LYS A 131 -24.05 0.27 6.91
CA LYS A 131 -24.66 1.39 6.21
C LYS A 131 -24.41 2.71 6.95
N GLY A 132 -23.96 3.72 6.21
CA GLY A 132 -23.68 5.07 6.71
C GLY A 132 -22.25 5.27 7.21
N THR A 133 -21.46 4.21 7.38
CA THR A 133 -20.04 4.34 7.72
C THR A 133 -19.30 5.10 6.62
N ARG A 134 -18.51 6.10 7.02
CA ARG A 134 -17.69 6.91 6.11
C ARG A 134 -16.21 6.73 6.40
N VAL A 135 -15.43 6.61 5.33
CA VAL A 135 -13.98 6.82 5.36
C VAL A 135 -13.71 8.21 4.79
N PRO A 136 -13.12 9.14 5.58
CA PRO A 136 -12.80 10.49 5.12
C PRO A 136 -11.94 10.49 3.85
N LEU A 137 -12.00 11.60 3.10
CA LEU A 137 -11.13 11.82 1.95
C LEU A 137 -9.66 11.80 2.40
N HIS A 138 -8.85 10.96 1.78
CA HIS A 138 -7.40 10.83 2.03
C HIS A 138 -6.72 10.35 0.75
N PHE A 139 -5.39 10.30 0.74
CA PHE A 139 -4.68 9.50 -0.24
C PHE A 139 -3.74 8.53 0.46
N ASP A 140 -3.48 7.42 -0.21
CA ASP A 140 -2.55 6.39 0.22
C ASP A 140 -1.27 6.43 -0.62
N HIS A 141 -0.21 5.81 -0.11
CA HIS A 141 1.05 5.68 -0.83
C HIS A 141 1.16 4.38 -1.64
N GLU A 142 0.22 3.46 -1.43
CA GLU A 142 0.07 2.20 -2.11
C GLU A 142 -0.82 2.32 -3.36
N THR A 143 -0.69 1.39 -4.29
CA THR A 143 -1.59 1.24 -5.44
C THR A 143 -2.60 0.12 -5.15
N ASN A 144 -3.89 0.36 -5.41
CA ASN A 144 -4.96 -0.54 -4.96
C ASN A 144 -5.86 -1.02 -6.10
N PHE A 145 -6.21 -2.31 -6.09
CA PHE A 145 -7.39 -2.84 -6.80
C PHE A 145 -8.48 -3.15 -5.78
N MET A 146 -9.44 -2.24 -5.65
CA MET A 146 -10.57 -2.36 -4.74
C MET A 146 -11.72 -3.09 -5.41
N ILE A 147 -12.19 -4.17 -4.80
CA ILE A 147 -13.25 -5.02 -5.32
C ILE A 147 -14.44 -4.98 -4.37
N GLN A 148 -15.58 -4.51 -4.86
CA GLN A 148 -16.82 -4.55 -4.10
C GLN A 148 -17.47 -5.94 -4.23
N LEU A 149 -17.60 -6.66 -3.12
CA LEU A 149 -18.14 -8.02 -3.09
C LEU A 149 -19.59 -8.04 -2.62
N ARG A 150 -19.94 -7.23 -1.60
CA ARG A 150 -21.30 -7.16 -1.04
C ARG A 150 -21.71 -5.73 -0.75
N GLY A 151 -23.00 -5.43 -0.95
CA GLY A 151 -23.56 -4.10 -0.69
C GLY A 151 -22.96 -3.05 -1.62
N ARG A 152 -23.32 -1.78 -1.38
CA ARG A 152 -22.87 -0.67 -2.21
C ARG A 152 -22.10 0.36 -1.41
N LYS A 153 -21.10 0.96 -2.06
CA LYS A 153 -20.36 2.14 -1.56
C LYS A 153 -20.44 3.25 -2.59
N ARG A 154 -20.58 4.49 -2.13
CA ARG A 154 -20.29 5.67 -2.93
C ARG A 154 -18.82 6.04 -2.72
N TRP A 155 -18.11 6.22 -3.81
CA TRP A 155 -16.76 6.72 -3.84
C TRP A 155 -16.76 8.20 -4.21
N GLU A 156 -15.87 8.95 -3.58
CA GLU A 156 -15.47 10.32 -3.93
C GLU A 156 -13.99 10.22 -4.29
N VAL A 157 -13.58 10.59 -5.50
CA VAL A 157 -12.19 10.43 -5.98
C VAL A 157 -11.70 11.67 -6.72
N ALA A 158 -10.39 11.91 -6.68
CA ALA A 158 -9.72 12.91 -7.49
C ALA A 158 -8.25 12.54 -7.73
N GLU A 159 -7.68 13.04 -8.82
CA GLU A 159 -6.24 13.02 -9.04
C GLU A 159 -5.51 13.85 -7.99
N ASN A 160 -4.26 13.50 -7.71
CA ASN A 160 -3.42 14.23 -6.78
C ASN A 160 -2.41 15.09 -7.53
N ASP A 161 -2.78 16.35 -7.72
CA ASP A 161 -1.94 17.40 -8.30
C ASP A 161 -1.07 18.12 -7.25
N VAL A 162 -1.14 17.67 -5.99
CA VAL A 162 -0.46 18.28 -4.85
C VAL A 162 0.90 17.64 -4.62
N LEU A 163 0.93 16.31 -4.59
CA LEU A 163 2.12 15.53 -4.25
C LEU A 163 2.27 14.33 -5.18
N GLU A 164 3.20 14.45 -6.11
CA GLU A 164 3.55 13.36 -7.03
C GLU A 164 4.30 12.24 -6.27
N ASN A 165 3.94 10.97 -6.51
CA ASN A 165 4.59 9.80 -5.92
C ASN A 165 4.75 9.88 -4.37
N PRO A 166 3.66 10.09 -3.61
CA PRO A 166 3.71 10.31 -2.16
C PRO A 166 4.33 9.14 -1.41
N LEU A 167 5.30 9.38 -0.53
CA LEU A 167 5.95 8.33 0.26
C LEU A 167 5.10 7.81 1.42
N PHE A 168 4.08 8.56 1.83
CA PHE A 168 3.21 8.23 2.96
C PHE A 168 1.76 8.60 2.66
N CYS A 169 0.81 8.00 3.37
CA CYS A 169 -0.61 8.39 3.28
C CYS A 169 -0.83 9.79 3.90
N TYR A 170 -1.85 10.52 3.43
CA TYR A 170 -2.23 11.81 4.00
C TYR A 170 -3.71 11.89 4.34
N PHE A 171 -4.00 12.34 5.55
CA PHE A 171 -5.33 12.49 6.11
C PHE A 171 -5.56 13.97 6.46
N PRO A 172 -6.42 14.71 5.74
CA PRO A 172 -6.68 16.13 5.99
C PRO A 172 -7.13 16.46 7.41
N ASP A 173 -7.86 15.54 8.05
CA ASP A 173 -8.33 15.63 9.43
C ASP A 173 -7.24 15.28 10.47
N LYS A 174 -6.14 14.68 10.03
CA LYS A 174 -4.97 14.29 10.83
C LYS A 174 -3.67 14.62 10.10
N PRO A 175 -3.43 15.90 9.79
CA PRO A 175 -2.34 16.32 8.90
C PRO A 175 -0.96 15.92 9.43
N ASP A 176 -0.79 15.87 10.76
CA ASP A 176 0.47 15.56 11.44
C ASP A 176 0.78 14.06 11.56
N ARG A 177 -0.09 13.18 11.04
CA ARG A 177 0.08 11.73 11.21
C ARG A 177 1.34 11.20 10.54
N PHE A 178 1.64 11.71 9.34
CA PHE A 178 2.80 11.30 8.53
C PHE A 178 3.59 12.49 7.97
N TYR A 179 3.00 13.68 7.97
CA TYR A 179 3.58 14.90 7.43
C TYR A 179 3.71 15.92 8.55
N ARG A 180 4.92 16.36 8.86
CA ARG A 180 5.12 17.33 9.94
C ARG A 180 4.41 18.65 9.61
N ASP A 181 3.52 19.08 10.50
CA ASP A 181 2.71 20.31 10.36
C ASP A 181 1.78 20.28 9.12
N GLY A 182 1.48 19.09 8.57
CA GLY A 182 0.71 18.94 7.34
C GLY A 182 1.37 19.50 6.08
N LEU A 183 2.69 19.69 6.11
CA LEU A 183 3.45 20.28 5.02
C LEU A 183 3.92 19.22 4.02
N ASP A 184 3.88 19.56 2.74
CA ASP A 184 4.64 18.84 1.72
C ASP A 184 6.14 18.96 2.05
N PRO A 185 6.87 17.85 2.26
CA PRO A 185 8.27 17.88 2.66
C PRO A 185 9.21 18.41 1.56
N TYR A 186 8.74 18.52 0.32
CA TYR A 186 9.56 18.92 -0.84
C TYR A 186 9.33 20.37 -1.24
N SER A 187 8.08 20.84 -1.23
CA SER A 187 7.74 22.24 -1.53
C SER A 187 7.68 23.14 -0.30
N GLY A 188 7.31 22.57 0.87
CA GLY A 188 7.03 23.33 2.08
C GLY A 188 5.62 23.94 2.11
N ASP A 189 4.76 23.64 1.14
CA ASP A 189 3.38 24.13 1.09
C ASP A 189 2.47 23.30 2.01
N LEU A 190 1.38 23.92 2.48
CA LEU A 190 0.34 23.21 3.25
C LEU A 190 -0.50 22.33 2.31
N LEU A 191 -0.52 21.03 2.57
CA LEU A 191 -1.29 20.07 1.77
C LEU A 191 -2.81 20.36 1.85
N ASN A 192 -3.29 20.82 3.01
CA ASN A 192 -4.70 21.18 3.21
C ASN A 192 -5.15 22.43 2.43
N ASP A 193 -4.24 23.32 2.02
CA ASP A 193 -4.59 24.47 1.19
C ASP A 193 -4.82 24.06 -0.27
N ARG A 194 -4.50 22.80 -0.62
CA ARG A 194 -4.58 22.25 -1.97
C ARG A 194 -5.46 21.01 -2.05
N LEU A 195 -6.45 20.87 -1.15
CA LEU A 195 -7.43 19.79 -1.26
C LEU A 195 -8.17 19.87 -2.62
N PRO A 196 -8.44 18.73 -3.27
CA PRO A 196 -9.13 18.72 -4.54
C PRO A 196 -10.53 19.33 -4.39
N THR A 197 -10.86 20.28 -5.27
CA THR A 197 -12.18 20.96 -5.27
C THR A 197 -13.22 20.21 -6.08
N ASP A 198 -12.80 19.47 -7.10
CA ASP A 198 -13.66 18.75 -8.04
C ASP A 198 -13.51 17.24 -7.83
N LEU A 199 -14.33 16.70 -6.93
CA LEU A 199 -14.39 15.26 -6.67
C LEU A 199 -15.33 14.59 -7.68
N GLU A 200 -14.82 13.59 -8.40
CA GLU A 200 -15.68 12.67 -9.15
C GLU A 200 -16.33 11.69 -8.18
N THR A 201 -17.60 11.35 -8.43
CA THR A 201 -18.33 10.37 -7.62
C THR A 201 -18.89 9.25 -8.45
N PHE A 202 -18.75 8.02 -7.97
CA PHE A 202 -19.40 6.85 -8.56
C PHE A 202 -19.90 5.89 -7.47
N GLU A 203 -20.84 5.01 -7.83
CA GLU A 203 -21.32 3.97 -6.92
C GLU A 203 -20.71 2.62 -7.31
N ALA A 204 -20.03 1.99 -6.36
CA ALA A 204 -19.52 0.63 -6.49
C ALA A 204 -20.54 -0.34 -5.90
N GLY A 205 -21.06 -1.25 -6.72
CA GLY A 205 -21.86 -2.41 -6.29
C GLY A 205 -21.09 -3.72 -6.49
N PRO A 206 -21.66 -4.87 -6.07
CA PRO A 206 -21.02 -6.18 -6.24
C PRO A 206 -20.54 -6.40 -7.67
N GLY A 207 -19.26 -6.79 -7.85
CA GLY A 207 -18.66 -6.95 -9.17
C GLY A 207 -17.87 -5.73 -9.67
N THR A 208 -17.96 -4.59 -8.98
CA THR A 208 -17.18 -3.39 -9.33
C THR A 208 -15.74 -3.55 -8.89
N VAL A 209 -14.80 -3.27 -9.80
CA VAL A 209 -13.37 -3.12 -9.53
C VAL A 209 -12.99 -1.66 -9.72
N THR A 210 -12.28 -1.10 -8.75
CA THR A 210 -11.74 0.26 -8.78
C THR A 210 -10.23 0.17 -8.62
N PHE A 211 -9.50 0.50 -9.68
CA PHE A 211 -8.07 0.71 -9.65
C PHE A 211 -7.76 2.14 -9.20
N LEU A 212 -6.95 2.25 -8.15
CA LEU A 212 -6.49 3.51 -7.57
C LEU A 212 -4.96 3.52 -7.62
N PRO A 213 -4.37 4.29 -8.54
CA PRO A 213 -2.95 4.61 -8.53
C PRO A 213 -2.51 5.20 -7.19
N ARG A 214 -1.25 4.97 -6.84
CA ARG A 214 -0.58 5.61 -5.71
C ARG A 214 -0.89 7.11 -5.67
N GLY A 215 -1.30 7.59 -4.50
CA GLY A 215 -1.57 9.00 -4.25
C GLY A 215 -2.96 9.49 -4.67
N THR A 216 -3.79 8.67 -5.30
CA THR A 216 -5.16 9.07 -5.67
C THR A 216 -5.96 9.48 -4.44
N TRP A 217 -6.54 10.69 -4.44
CA TRP A 217 -7.46 11.11 -3.40
C TRP A 217 -8.73 10.26 -3.48
N HIS A 218 -9.15 9.71 -2.35
CA HIS A 218 -10.36 8.92 -2.29
C HIS A 218 -11.02 8.96 -0.91
N GLY A 219 -12.34 8.89 -0.91
CA GLY A 219 -13.20 8.78 0.27
C GLY A 219 -14.39 7.89 -0.05
N THR A 220 -14.97 7.27 0.96
CA THR A 220 -16.11 6.36 0.74
C THR A 220 -17.22 6.54 1.75
N VAL A 221 -18.45 6.26 1.31
CA VAL A 221 -19.63 6.14 2.18
C VAL A 221 -20.34 4.83 1.84
N SER A 222 -20.52 3.97 2.82
CA SER A 222 -21.31 2.74 2.67
C SER A 222 -22.80 3.05 2.56
N LEU A 223 -23.40 2.72 1.41
CA LEU A 223 -24.84 2.94 1.14
C LEU A 223 -25.71 1.81 1.70
N ASP A 224 -25.12 0.62 1.81
CA ASP A 224 -25.66 -0.58 2.43
C ASP A 224 -24.61 -1.16 3.39
N ASP A 225 -24.97 -2.20 4.15
CA ASP A 225 -23.97 -3.04 4.80
C ASP A 225 -23.11 -3.69 3.72
N SER A 226 -21.80 -3.48 3.83
CA SER A 226 -20.88 -3.65 2.72
C SER A 226 -19.64 -4.43 3.11
N PHE A 227 -19.13 -5.21 2.16
CA PHE A 227 -17.85 -5.88 2.25
C PHE A 227 -17.10 -5.73 0.94
N SER A 228 -15.87 -5.23 1.02
CA SER A 228 -14.96 -5.10 -0.11
C SER A 228 -13.59 -5.62 0.28
N ILE A 229 -12.84 -6.10 -0.70
CA ILE A 229 -11.42 -6.45 -0.54
C ILE A 229 -10.58 -5.54 -1.42
N GLY A 230 -9.33 -5.31 -1.03
CA GLY A 230 -8.35 -4.56 -1.80
C GLY A 230 -7.09 -5.39 -2.02
N PHE A 231 -6.66 -5.57 -3.26
CA PHE A 231 -5.29 -6.00 -3.52
C PHE A 231 -4.38 -4.78 -3.47
N VAL A 232 -3.49 -4.77 -2.49
CA VAL A 232 -2.59 -3.65 -2.21
C VAL A 232 -1.22 -3.97 -2.78
N LEU A 233 -0.78 -3.12 -3.70
CA LEU A 233 0.54 -3.17 -4.30
C LEU A 233 1.40 -2.10 -3.64
N ASP A 234 2.48 -2.55 -3.01
CA ASP A 234 3.38 -1.64 -2.30
C ASP A 234 4.86 -1.98 -2.60
N PRO A 235 5.31 -1.84 -3.86
CA PRO A 235 6.74 -1.99 -4.17
C PRO A 235 7.55 -0.80 -3.62
N PRO A 236 8.86 -0.99 -3.35
CA PRO A 236 9.77 0.09 -3.02
C PRO A 236 9.93 1.05 -4.21
N THR A 237 10.27 2.30 -3.89
CA THR A 237 10.68 3.31 -4.85
C THR A 237 11.98 2.92 -5.56
N LEU A 238 12.25 3.53 -6.72
CA LEU A 238 13.52 3.37 -7.43
C LEU A 238 14.73 3.74 -6.56
N LEU A 239 14.58 4.76 -5.71
CA LEU A 239 15.62 5.17 -4.78
C LEU A 239 15.88 4.06 -3.74
N GLU A 240 14.84 3.48 -3.15
CA GLU A 240 14.99 2.39 -2.19
C GLU A 240 15.62 1.15 -2.81
N ILE A 241 15.28 0.81 -4.06
CA ILE A 241 15.92 -0.29 -4.81
C ILE A 241 17.42 -0.02 -4.96
N ALA A 242 17.80 1.15 -5.46
CA ALA A 242 19.20 1.51 -5.65
C ALA A 242 19.97 1.58 -4.32
N MET A 243 19.36 2.15 -3.28
CA MET A 243 19.97 2.27 -1.95
C MET A 243 20.10 0.93 -1.25
N SER A 244 19.14 0.02 -1.41
CA SER A 244 19.22 -1.35 -0.87
C SER A 244 20.40 -2.11 -1.49
N HIS A 245 20.54 -2.06 -2.82
CA HIS A 245 21.67 -2.66 -3.52
C HIS A 245 23.01 -2.08 -3.04
N LEU A 246 23.14 -0.75 -3.04
CA LEU A 246 24.35 -0.06 -2.59
C LEU A 246 24.69 -0.37 -1.13
N SER A 247 23.69 -0.41 -0.24
CA SER A 247 23.86 -0.76 1.17
C SER A 247 24.43 -2.17 1.31
N ARG A 248 23.91 -3.14 0.55
CA ARG A 248 24.39 -4.52 0.55
C ARG A 248 25.84 -4.63 0.08
N GLU A 249 26.21 -3.91 -0.98
CA GLU A 249 27.60 -3.87 -1.46
C GLU A 249 28.55 -3.28 -0.41
N LEU A 250 28.19 -2.13 0.17
CA LEU A 250 29.00 -1.47 1.19
C LEU A 250 29.13 -2.33 2.44
N HIS A 251 28.07 -3.05 2.83
CA HIS A 251 28.12 -3.98 3.95
C HIS A 251 29.09 -5.13 3.76
N SER A 252 29.64 -5.40 2.57
CA SER A 252 30.75 -6.35 2.41
C SER A 252 32.01 -5.92 3.19
N ASN A 253 32.20 -4.62 3.40
CA ASN A 253 33.31 -4.05 4.15
C ASN A 253 32.96 -3.90 5.65
N PRO A 254 33.64 -4.62 6.57
CA PRO A 254 33.39 -4.52 8.01
C PRO A 254 33.48 -3.11 8.58
N ARG A 255 34.28 -2.21 7.96
CA ARG A 255 34.39 -0.81 8.39
C ARG A 255 33.04 -0.09 8.36
N TRP A 256 32.20 -0.38 7.38
CA TRP A 256 30.90 0.27 7.20
C TRP A 256 29.81 -0.31 8.10
N ARG A 257 30.06 -1.44 8.75
CA ARG A 257 29.19 -2.03 9.77
C ARG A 257 29.51 -1.56 11.20
N ALA A 258 30.51 -0.69 11.37
CA ALA A 258 30.93 -0.22 12.69
C ALA A 258 29.92 0.80 13.28
N HIS A 259 29.56 0.65 14.56
CA HIS A 259 28.75 1.64 15.26
C HIS A 259 29.50 2.95 15.49
N PRO A 260 28.81 4.12 15.51
CA PRO A 260 29.41 5.42 15.79
C PRO A 260 29.66 5.67 17.30
N LEU A 261 29.99 4.60 18.06
CA LEU A 261 30.24 4.64 19.51
C LEU A 261 31.69 5.02 19.81
N TYR A 262 32.11 6.20 19.36
CA TYR A 262 33.43 6.74 19.69
C TYR A 262 33.45 7.29 21.13
N PRO A 263 34.59 7.19 21.86
CA PRO A 263 34.72 7.80 23.17
C PRO A 263 34.50 9.32 23.11
N VAL A 264 33.67 9.86 24.01
CA VAL A 264 33.51 11.31 24.19
C VAL A 264 34.83 11.87 24.73
N ARG A 265 35.38 12.90 24.09
CA ARG A 265 36.60 13.59 24.50
C ARG A 265 36.30 15.06 24.73
N GLU A 266 36.84 15.64 25.80
CA GLU A 266 36.64 17.05 26.18
C GLU A 266 37.13 18.05 25.11
N ASP A 267 37.98 17.62 24.18
CA ASP A 267 38.53 18.44 23.09
C ASP A 267 37.65 18.51 21.82
N GLY A 268 36.42 17.99 21.87
CA GLY A 268 35.55 17.88 20.68
C GLY A 268 36.05 16.84 19.66
N GLY A 269 36.96 15.94 20.05
CA GLY A 269 37.51 14.91 19.18
C GLY A 269 36.49 13.93 18.60
N TYR A 270 35.34 13.75 19.27
CA TYR A 270 34.22 12.94 18.79
C TYR A 270 33.70 13.44 17.43
N ASP A 271 33.32 14.72 17.35
CA ASP A 271 32.79 15.33 16.12
C ASP A 271 33.78 15.24 14.97
N ARG A 272 35.08 15.38 15.25
CA ARG A 272 36.12 15.30 14.22
C ARG A 272 36.25 13.88 13.66
N VAL A 273 36.29 12.87 14.52
CA VAL A 273 36.39 11.45 14.10
C VAL A 273 35.11 11.03 13.39
N PHE A 274 33.94 11.34 13.95
CA PHE A 274 32.66 11.02 13.35
C PHE A 274 32.50 11.66 11.97
N ARG A 275 32.78 12.97 11.83
CA ARG A 275 32.77 13.65 10.52
C ARG A 275 33.76 13.04 9.54
N HIS A 276 34.91 12.55 9.99
CA HIS A 276 35.88 11.89 9.12
C HIS A 276 35.33 10.56 8.57
N GLU A 277 34.76 9.73 9.43
CA GLU A 277 34.16 8.44 9.02
C GLU A 277 32.96 8.65 8.11
N VAL A 278 32.07 9.59 8.44
CA VAL A 278 30.93 9.97 7.57
C VAL A 278 31.41 10.45 6.20
N ARG A 279 32.44 11.31 6.14
CA ARG A 279 33.02 11.72 4.86
C ARG A 279 33.66 10.56 4.10
N SER A 280 34.22 9.58 4.81
CA SER A 280 34.84 8.42 4.18
C SER A 280 33.80 7.52 3.53
N ILE A 281 32.68 7.24 4.23
CA ILE A 281 31.60 6.43 3.65
C ILE A 281 30.88 7.17 2.51
N LEU A 282 30.70 8.50 2.59
CA LEU A 282 30.15 9.29 1.49
C LEU A 282 31.03 9.23 0.22
N ARG A 283 32.36 9.21 0.38
CA ARG A 283 33.27 9.01 -0.76
C ARG A 283 33.19 7.60 -1.32
N GLU A 284 33.00 6.61 -0.47
CA GLU A 284 32.85 5.23 -0.92
C GLU A 284 31.54 5.02 -1.67
N ILE A 285 30.42 5.53 -1.13
CA ILE A 285 29.13 5.63 -1.83
C ILE A 285 29.31 6.23 -3.22
N SER A 286 30.01 7.36 -3.34
CA SER A 286 30.27 8.00 -4.63
C SER A 286 31.10 7.17 -5.60
N ARG A 287 31.97 6.27 -5.12
CA ARG A 287 32.75 5.37 -5.98
C ARG A 287 31.91 4.19 -6.42
N THR A 288 31.27 3.52 -5.47
CA THR A 288 30.47 2.31 -5.70
C THR A 288 29.28 2.60 -6.62
N SER A 289 28.57 3.72 -6.37
CA SER A 289 27.46 4.15 -7.24
C SER A 289 27.90 4.48 -8.67
N GLY A 290 29.17 4.80 -8.91
CA GLY A 290 29.71 5.06 -10.25
C GLY A 290 30.11 3.80 -11.03
N SER A 291 30.11 2.63 -10.39
CA SER A 291 30.54 1.35 -10.98
C SER A 291 29.49 0.24 -10.95
N GLY A 292 28.35 0.47 -10.29
CA GLY A 292 27.30 -0.53 -10.13
C GLY A 292 26.57 -0.85 -11.44
N ASP A 293 26.17 -2.11 -11.59
CA ASP A 293 25.34 -2.58 -12.71
C ASP A 293 23.85 -2.49 -12.33
N ALA A 294 23.05 -1.88 -13.21
CA ALA A 294 21.60 -1.79 -13.01
C ALA A 294 20.94 -3.18 -12.97
N ASP A 295 21.48 -4.13 -13.72
CA ASP A 295 20.96 -5.50 -13.76
C ASP A 295 21.10 -6.21 -12.40
N ASP A 296 22.18 -5.93 -11.66
CA ASP A 296 22.38 -6.49 -10.33
C ASP A 296 21.36 -5.94 -9.32
N ALA A 297 21.10 -4.63 -9.35
CA ALA A 297 20.07 -4.01 -8.50
C ALA A 297 18.66 -4.55 -8.82
N ILE A 298 18.36 -4.77 -10.10
CA ILE A 298 17.09 -5.37 -10.54
C ILE A 298 16.99 -6.83 -10.09
N ASN A 299 18.06 -7.60 -10.21
CA ASN A 299 18.11 -9.00 -9.78
C ASN A 299 17.93 -9.13 -8.26
N ASP A 300 18.51 -8.22 -7.48
CA ASP A 300 18.33 -8.16 -6.04
C ASP A 300 16.87 -7.89 -5.67
N TYR A 301 16.29 -6.86 -6.27
CA TYR A 301 14.89 -6.53 -6.10
C TYR A 301 13.97 -7.73 -6.39
N ARG A 302 14.26 -8.49 -7.44
CA ARG A 302 13.48 -9.68 -7.82
C ARG A 302 13.72 -10.89 -6.92
N SER A 303 14.94 -11.05 -6.39
CA SER A 303 15.36 -12.27 -5.68
C SER A 303 15.18 -12.23 -4.16
N SER A 304 14.93 -11.07 -3.56
CA SER A 304 14.58 -10.94 -2.14
C SER A 304 13.35 -11.80 -1.78
N GLY A 305 13.50 -12.66 -0.76
CA GLY A 305 12.44 -13.59 -0.33
C GLY A 305 11.24 -12.87 0.31
N PRO A 306 10.12 -13.58 0.56
CA PRO A 306 8.91 -13.02 1.16
C PRO A 306 9.11 -12.41 2.56
N ASP A 307 10.17 -12.81 3.27
CA ASP A 307 10.52 -12.30 4.61
C ASP A 307 11.51 -11.12 4.59
N ASP A 308 11.97 -10.70 3.42
CA ASP A 308 12.92 -9.60 3.27
C ASP A 308 12.16 -8.26 3.24
N ASN A 309 11.73 -7.83 4.43
CA ASN A 309 10.98 -6.60 4.63
C ASN A 309 11.91 -5.37 4.48
N THR A 310 12.41 -5.16 3.27
CA THR A 310 13.32 -4.04 2.93
C THR A 310 12.74 -2.68 3.31
N ARG A 311 11.41 -2.53 3.40
CA ARG A 311 10.76 -1.30 3.89
C ARG A 311 10.97 -1.03 5.39
N GLU A 312 11.12 -2.04 6.25
CA GLU A 312 11.44 -1.83 7.68
C GLU A 312 12.84 -1.21 7.87
N TYR A 313 13.73 -1.32 6.88
CA TYR A 313 15.05 -0.70 6.93
C TYR A 313 15.05 0.78 6.49
N PHE A 314 13.98 1.26 5.82
CA PHE A 314 13.88 2.64 5.32
C PHE A 314 12.80 3.47 6.01
N VAL A 315 11.70 2.84 6.45
CA VAL A 315 10.65 3.48 7.25
C VAL A 315 11.06 3.36 8.73
N GLY A 316 12.05 4.16 9.12
CA GLY A 316 12.55 4.20 10.49
C GLY A 316 11.45 4.50 11.51
N SER A 317 11.54 3.77 12.64
CA SER A 317 11.08 4.09 13.99
C SER A 317 10.62 5.53 14.26
#